data_AF-A0A6P5PC59-F1
#
_entry.id   AF-A0A6P5PC59-F1
#
_cell.length_a   1.000
_cell.length_b   1.000
_cell.length_c   1.000
_cell.angle_alpha   90.00
_cell.angle_beta   90.00
_cell.angle_gamma   90.00
#
_symmetry.space_group_name_H-M   'P 1'
#
loop_
_entity.id
_entity.type
_entity.pdbx_description
1 polymer ?
#
loop_
_entity_poly.entity_id
_entity_poly.type
_entity_poly.pdbx_seq_one_letter_code
_entity_poly.pdbx_strand_id
1 'polypeptide(L)'
;MASLVRQVPEWHRLLALSWACLVRQTPHLRDQKQTSPSLSCKLTTVPGRGSVQEFSSITPQKYVQEPENRTRLVQCLHGEQKPCVDPESLEPAKVIRSLQDMGFAEAHINSLCSIQPSVHPQQLLDIVSELLLLGLNPEPVFNALKKNPQLLKLSNMQMKRRSSYLRKLGLGEGKLRRVLSVCPEVFTMHQRDIDRVVKVLREKCLFTAQHITDVLHRCPTVLQEDPNELEYKFQYAYFRMGLTHLDIVRTDFLQYSITKIKQRHIYLERLGRYQTPDKKGQTQIPNPSLKNILRVSEAEFLARTACSSVEEFQVFKKLLDQEEEESESHASEEEEEEEEEELL
;
A
#
# COMPACT_ATOMS: atom_id res chain seq x y z
N MET A 1 -47.71 34.91 -8.89
CA MET A 1 -46.61 35.70 -9.50
C MET A 1 -45.28 35.11 -9.03
N ALA A 2 -44.54 34.55 -9.99
CA ALA A 2 -43.14 34.11 -10.01
C ALA A 2 -42.46 33.65 -8.69
N SER A 3 -42.31 32.34 -8.53
CA SER A 3 -41.28 31.72 -7.68
C SER A 3 -39.95 31.67 -8.45
N LEU A 4 -38.92 32.37 -7.96
CA LEU A 4 -37.55 32.21 -8.44
C LEU A 4 -37.04 30.80 -8.10
N VAL A 5 -37.16 29.89 -9.05
CA VAL A 5 -36.38 28.65 -9.08
C VAL A 5 -34.93 29.07 -9.36
N ARG A 6 -34.09 29.08 -8.32
CA ARG A 6 -32.63 29.17 -8.51
C ARG A 6 -32.20 27.89 -9.23
N GLN A 7 -31.82 28.04 -10.49
CA GLN A 7 -31.16 26.99 -11.26
C GLN A 7 -29.93 26.51 -10.50
N VAL A 8 -29.89 25.21 -10.21
CA VAL A 8 -28.69 24.51 -9.74
C VAL A 8 -27.75 24.44 -10.94
N PRO A 9 -26.49 24.92 -10.85
CA PRO A 9 -25.56 24.78 -11.96
C PRO A 9 -25.36 23.31 -12.30
N GLU A 10 -25.50 22.95 -13.57
CA GLU A 10 -25.22 21.61 -14.09
C GLU A 10 -23.71 21.35 -14.06
N TRP A 11 -23.20 20.97 -12.88
CA TRP A 11 -21.79 20.62 -12.68
C TRP A 11 -21.32 19.45 -13.55
N HIS A 12 -22.24 18.60 -14.03
CA HIS A 12 -21.95 17.50 -14.93
C HIS A 12 -21.48 17.98 -16.32
N ARG A 13 -22.12 19.02 -16.88
CA ARG A 13 -21.69 19.64 -18.15
C ARG A 13 -20.37 20.42 -18.02
N LEU A 14 -20.15 21.06 -16.88
CA LEU A 14 -18.90 21.81 -16.63
C LEU A 14 -17.69 20.89 -16.43
N LEU A 15 -17.90 19.64 -16.00
CA LEU A 15 -16.83 18.64 -15.99
C LEU A 15 -16.46 18.25 -17.42
N ALA A 16 -17.40 17.82 -18.27
CA ALA A 16 -17.09 17.47 -19.67
C ALA A 16 -16.32 18.57 -20.41
N LEU A 17 -16.78 19.83 -20.34
CA LEU A 17 -16.11 20.98 -20.99
C LEU A 17 -14.76 21.35 -20.35
N SER A 18 -14.57 21.11 -19.05
CA SER A 18 -13.29 21.36 -18.37
C SER A 18 -12.22 20.33 -18.77
N TRP A 19 -12.61 19.12 -19.17
CA TRP A 19 -11.67 18.07 -19.59
C TRP A 19 -11.09 18.37 -20.98
N ALA A 20 -11.89 18.82 -21.95
CA ALA A 20 -11.40 19.27 -23.25
C ALA A 20 -10.42 20.45 -23.15
N CYS A 21 -10.67 21.40 -22.24
CA CYS A 21 -9.79 22.56 -22.05
C CYS A 21 -8.47 22.24 -21.33
N LEU A 22 -8.44 21.26 -20.42
CA LEU A 22 -7.23 20.87 -19.67
C LEU A 22 -6.28 20.01 -20.50
N VAL A 23 -6.79 19.22 -21.45
CA VAL A 23 -5.96 18.46 -22.41
C VAL A 23 -5.29 19.39 -23.42
N ARG A 24 -5.94 20.50 -23.81
CA ARG A 24 -5.38 21.51 -24.74
C ARG A 24 -4.33 22.46 -24.13
N GLN A 25 -4.07 22.44 -22.80
CA GLN A 25 -3.16 23.39 -22.13
C GLN A 25 -1.88 22.78 -21.52
N THR A 26 -1.31 21.73 -22.11
CA THR A 26 0.11 21.38 -21.85
C THR A 26 1.03 21.84 -23.00
N PRO A 27 1.51 23.09 -22.99
CA PRO A 27 2.69 23.42 -23.78
C PRO A 27 3.95 22.98 -23.01
N HIS A 28 4.59 21.95 -23.57
CA HIS A 28 6.03 21.68 -23.60
C HIS A 28 6.93 22.71 -22.86
N LEU A 29 7.30 22.47 -21.60
CA LEU A 29 8.41 23.19 -20.95
C LEU A 29 9.69 22.34 -21.02
N ARG A 30 10.42 22.54 -22.13
CA ARG A 30 11.78 22.04 -22.36
C ARG A 30 12.78 22.93 -21.61
N ASP A 31 13.77 22.27 -20.99
CA ASP A 31 15.09 22.74 -20.53
C ASP A 31 15.27 24.24 -20.20
N GLN A 32 15.44 24.53 -18.91
CA GLN A 32 16.39 25.55 -18.48
C GLN A 32 17.34 24.99 -17.42
N LYS A 33 18.56 24.72 -17.88
CA LYS A 33 19.76 24.64 -17.05
C LYS A 33 19.86 25.90 -16.19
N GLN A 34 19.81 25.75 -14.88
CA GLN A 34 20.41 26.72 -13.98
C GLN A 34 21.36 26.02 -13.00
N THR A 35 22.63 26.29 -13.27
CA THR A 35 23.81 26.00 -12.46
C THR A 35 23.60 26.44 -11.01
N SER A 36 23.71 25.51 -10.06
CA SER A 36 23.87 25.83 -8.63
C SER A 36 25.30 25.49 -8.21
N PRO A 37 26.03 26.42 -7.58
CA PRO A 37 27.43 26.22 -7.21
C PRO A 37 27.55 25.33 -5.97
N SER A 38 28.43 24.35 -6.09
CA SER A 38 29.00 23.56 -5.01
C SER A 38 29.71 24.45 -3.99
N LEU A 39 29.28 24.41 -2.73
CA LEU A 39 30.09 24.85 -1.61
C LEU A 39 30.37 23.66 -0.69
N SER A 40 31.64 23.29 -0.73
CA SER A 40 32.28 22.23 0.03
C SER A 40 32.40 22.61 1.51
N CYS A 41 32.06 21.66 2.38
CA CYS A 41 32.39 21.72 3.79
C CYS A 41 33.91 21.73 3.97
N LYS A 42 34.43 22.79 4.60
CA LYS A 42 35.75 22.81 5.25
C LYS A 42 35.53 23.04 6.74
N LEU A 43 35.83 22.03 7.55
CA LEU A 43 35.94 22.13 8.99
C LEU A 43 37.40 22.44 9.35
N THR A 44 37.60 23.56 10.04
CA THR A 44 38.86 23.97 10.66
C THR A 44 38.76 23.85 12.18
N THR A 45 39.73 23.13 12.75
CA THR A 45 40.29 23.15 14.13
C THR A 45 40.44 24.60 14.64
N VAL A 46 40.32 24.99 15.93
CA VAL A 46 41.16 24.73 17.14
C VAL A 46 40.41 25.23 18.45
N PRO A 47 40.99 25.29 19.69
CA PRO A 47 40.71 24.39 20.82
C PRO A 47 40.18 25.07 22.12
N GLY A 48 39.88 24.29 23.17
CA GLY A 48 39.59 24.86 24.50
C GLY A 48 39.42 23.88 25.67
N ARG A 49 40.55 23.38 26.21
CA ARG A 49 40.89 23.23 27.65
C ARG A 49 39.91 22.54 28.62
N GLY A 50 40.32 21.36 29.12
CA GLY A 50 40.71 21.23 30.55
C GLY A 50 40.18 20.05 31.37
N SER A 51 41.14 19.35 32.01
CA SER A 51 41.12 18.45 33.19
C SER A 51 40.94 16.94 32.89
N VAL A 52 42.02 16.16 32.75
CA VAL A 52 42.93 15.57 33.78
C VAL A 52 42.21 14.56 34.69
N GLN A 53 42.45 13.26 34.44
CA GLN A 53 42.94 12.36 35.49
C GLN A 53 43.67 11.15 34.89
N GLU A 54 44.88 10.94 35.40
CA GLU A 54 45.84 9.86 35.14
C GLU A 54 45.31 8.47 35.56
N PHE A 55 45.78 7.39 34.93
CA PHE A 55 46.90 6.58 35.44
C PHE A 55 47.22 5.38 34.51
N SER A 56 48.48 5.38 34.04
CA SER A 56 49.41 4.26 33.87
C SER A 56 48.99 2.97 33.17
N SER A 57 49.45 2.84 31.92
CA SER A 57 50.48 1.90 31.43
C SER A 57 50.63 0.53 32.10
N ILE A 58 50.69 -0.53 31.28
CA ILE A 58 51.87 -1.42 31.09
C ILE A 58 51.51 -2.52 30.08
N THR A 59 52.22 -2.55 28.94
CA THR A 59 52.43 -3.70 28.04
C THR A 59 53.45 -4.66 28.66
N PRO A 60 53.54 -5.94 28.23
CA PRO A 60 54.58 -6.25 27.26
C PRO A 60 54.25 -7.36 26.24
N GLN A 61 55.28 -7.62 25.43
CA GLN A 61 55.35 -8.15 24.08
C GLN A 61 55.57 -9.68 24.03
N LYS A 62 55.41 -10.22 22.83
CA LYS A 62 55.59 -11.60 22.33
C LYS A 62 56.87 -12.35 22.78
N TYR A 63 56.76 -13.68 22.96
CA TYR A 63 57.71 -14.66 22.39
C TYR A 63 57.11 -16.10 22.30
N VAL A 64 57.76 -16.89 21.45
CA VAL A 64 57.47 -18.23 20.87
C VAL A 64 57.93 -19.39 21.78
N GLN A 65 57.24 -20.55 21.76
CA GLN A 65 57.81 -21.92 21.60
C GLN A 65 56.79 -23.06 21.86
N GLU A 66 56.91 -24.12 21.06
CA GLU A 66 56.25 -25.44 21.20
C GLU A 66 56.66 -26.19 22.49
N PRO A 67 56.00 -27.31 22.82
CA PRO A 67 56.63 -28.58 22.43
C PRO A 67 55.67 -29.68 21.98
N GLU A 68 56.20 -30.55 21.12
CA GLU A 68 55.75 -31.91 20.86
C GLU A 68 55.84 -32.78 22.13
N ASN A 69 54.87 -33.68 22.35
CA ASN A 69 55.16 -34.95 23.01
C ASN A 69 54.22 -36.07 22.59
N ARG A 70 54.86 -37.21 22.39
CA ARG A 70 54.44 -38.41 21.68
C ARG A 70 53.77 -39.41 22.65
N THR A 71 52.73 -40.08 22.14
CA THR A 71 52.34 -41.49 22.40
C THR A 71 51.90 -41.90 23.82
N ARG A 72 50.65 -42.38 23.93
CA ARG A 72 50.37 -43.69 24.55
C ARG A 72 49.04 -44.27 24.05
N LEU A 73 49.17 -45.45 23.44
CA LEU A 73 48.14 -46.41 23.08
C LEU A 73 47.27 -46.81 24.27
N VAL A 74 45.94 -46.77 24.11
CA VAL A 74 45.04 -47.79 24.63
C VAL A 74 43.97 -48.05 23.57
N GLN A 75 44.00 -49.25 22.98
CA GLN A 75 42.88 -49.80 22.22
C GLN A 75 41.81 -50.26 23.20
N CYS A 76 40.55 -49.88 22.94
CA CYS A 76 39.38 -50.67 23.33
C CYS A 76 38.35 -50.53 22.20
N LEU A 77 38.25 -51.59 21.39
CA LEU A 77 37.10 -51.87 20.54
C LEU A 77 35.94 -52.25 21.45
N HIS A 78 34.83 -51.52 21.39
CA HIS A 78 33.48 -52.07 21.43
C HIS A 78 32.53 -51.03 20.83
N GLY A 79 31.79 -51.49 19.83
CA GLY A 79 30.97 -50.65 18.99
C GLY A 79 29.73 -50.14 19.71
N GLU A 80 29.43 -48.89 19.45
CA GLU A 80 28.06 -48.50 19.15
C GLU A 80 28.10 -47.82 17.77
N GLN A 81 27.47 -48.47 16.80
CA GLN A 81 27.16 -47.84 15.53
C GLN A 81 26.26 -46.65 15.85
N LYS A 82 26.84 -45.45 15.85
CA LYS A 82 26.06 -44.22 15.66
C LYS A 82 25.32 -44.42 14.33
N PRO A 83 23.97 -44.39 14.29
CA PRO A 83 23.29 -44.39 13.02
C PRO A 83 23.86 -43.22 12.24
N CYS A 84 24.36 -43.48 11.03
CA CYS A 84 24.69 -42.43 10.10
C CYS A 84 23.36 -41.72 9.78
N VAL A 85 23.03 -40.69 10.56
CA VAL A 85 21.87 -39.85 10.29
C VAL A 85 22.21 -39.11 9.02
N ASP A 86 21.59 -39.50 7.91
CA ASP A 86 21.81 -38.89 6.61
C ASP A 86 21.66 -37.36 6.72
N PRO A 87 22.59 -36.57 6.15
CA PRO A 87 22.50 -35.10 6.16
C PRO A 87 21.15 -34.57 5.66
N GLU A 88 20.51 -35.27 4.72
CA GLU A 88 19.17 -34.91 4.19
C GLU A 88 18.04 -35.09 5.22
N SER A 89 18.19 -35.96 6.23
CA SER A 89 17.17 -36.16 7.27
C SER A 89 17.22 -35.10 8.38
N LEU A 90 18.31 -34.33 8.49
CA LEU A 90 18.52 -33.30 9.51
C LEU A 90 17.97 -31.93 9.09
N GLU A 91 17.90 -31.65 7.79
CA GLU A 91 17.45 -30.37 7.24
C GLU A 91 16.00 -30.02 7.63
N PRO A 92 15.00 -30.92 7.48
CA PRO A 92 13.63 -30.64 7.92
C PRO A 92 13.53 -30.38 9.43
N ALA A 93 14.27 -31.14 10.25
CA ALA A 93 14.26 -30.99 11.71
C ALA A 93 14.85 -29.64 12.15
N LYS A 94 15.88 -29.16 11.46
CA LYS A 94 16.49 -27.85 11.70
C LYS A 94 15.55 -26.70 11.34
N VAL A 95 14.82 -26.83 10.22
CA VAL A 95 13.80 -25.84 9.81
C VAL A 95 12.68 -25.76 10.84
N ILE A 96 12.16 -26.91 11.30
CA ILE A 96 11.11 -26.95 12.33
C ILE A 96 11.56 -26.25 13.60
N ARG A 97 12.77 -26.54 14.09
CA ARG A 97 13.34 -25.86 15.26
C ARG A 97 13.47 -24.35 15.05
N SER A 98 13.94 -23.93 13.88
CA SER A 98 14.07 -22.50 13.55
C SER A 98 12.72 -21.79 13.55
N LEU A 99 11.66 -22.43 13.04
CA LEU A 99 10.31 -21.88 13.07
C LEU A 99 9.75 -21.81 14.50
N GLN A 100 10.05 -22.79 15.36
CA GLN A 100 9.71 -22.74 16.78
C GLN A 100 10.41 -21.57 17.48
N ASP A 101 11.72 -21.39 17.23
CA ASP A 101 12.52 -20.30 17.78
C ASP A 101 12.02 -18.90 17.33
N MET A 102 11.41 -18.83 16.13
CA MET A 102 10.73 -17.63 15.62
C MET A 102 9.34 -17.38 16.24
N GLY A 103 8.85 -18.28 17.10
CA GLY A 103 7.60 -18.13 17.83
C GLY A 103 6.37 -18.73 17.14
N PHE A 104 6.53 -19.62 16.16
CA PHE A 104 5.39 -20.36 15.59
C PHE A 104 4.95 -21.50 16.52
N ALA A 105 3.63 -21.64 16.71
CA ALA A 105 3.05 -22.79 17.39
C ALA A 105 3.25 -24.07 16.56
N GLU A 106 3.44 -25.21 17.21
CA GLU A 106 3.68 -26.50 16.56
C GLU A 106 2.59 -26.88 15.55
N ALA A 107 1.32 -26.60 15.87
CA ALA A 107 0.20 -26.79 14.95
C ALA A 107 0.35 -25.96 13.65
N HIS A 108 0.87 -24.74 13.74
CA HIS A 108 1.11 -23.88 12.57
C HIS A 108 2.29 -24.38 11.74
N ILE A 109 3.35 -24.88 12.38
CA ILE A 109 4.51 -25.44 11.67
C ILE A 109 4.09 -26.68 10.86
N ASN A 110 3.39 -27.62 11.49
CA ASN A 110 2.90 -28.82 10.81
C ASN A 110 1.97 -28.45 9.64
N SER A 111 1.10 -27.45 9.84
CA SER A 111 0.27 -26.93 8.77
C SER A 111 1.09 -26.27 7.66
N LEU A 112 2.10 -25.45 7.97
CA LEU A 112 2.96 -24.77 6.99
C LEU A 112 3.70 -25.76 6.10
N CYS A 113 4.30 -26.79 6.69
CA CYS A 113 4.96 -27.87 5.95
C CYS A 113 3.99 -28.63 5.03
N SER A 114 2.71 -28.68 5.40
CA SER A 114 1.66 -29.35 4.62
C SER A 114 1.00 -28.47 3.55
N ILE A 115 1.15 -27.14 3.59
CA ILE A 115 0.51 -26.21 2.63
C ILE A 115 0.98 -26.50 1.20
N GLN A 116 2.27 -26.78 1.02
CA GLN A 116 2.81 -27.07 -0.30
C GLN A 116 3.99 -28.06 -0.19
N PRO A 117 3.71 -29.39 -0.21
CA PRO A 117 4.72 -30.44 0.00
C PRO A 117 5.87 -30.42 -1.02
N SER A 118 5.68 -29.78 -2.17
CA SER A 118 6.68 -29.66 -3.23
C SER A 118 7.75 -28.58 -2.97
N VAL A 119 7.56 -27.72 -1.96
CA VAL A 119 8.50 -26.61 -1.66
C VAL A 119 9.59 -27.11 -0.72
N HIS A 120 10.84 -26.80 -1.05
CA HIS A 120 11.98 -27.17 -0.22
C HIS A 120 11.87 -26.53 1.18
N PRO A 121 12.10 -27.26 2.29
CA PRO A 121 11.95 -26.74 3.66
C PRO A 121 12.72 -25.44 3.92
N GLN A 122 13.95 -25.31 3.39
CA GLN A 122 14.73 -24.09 3.50
C GLN A 122 14.08 -22.88 2.82
N GLN A 123 13.39 -23.08 1.69
CA GLN A 123 12.70 -22.00 0.98
C GLN A 123 11.51 -21.48 1.80
N LEU A 124 10.78 -22.37 2.48
CA LEU A 124 9.73 -21.97 3.43
C LEU A 124 10.32 -21.11 4.55
N LEU A 125 11.42 -21.55 5.17
CA LEU A 125 12.08 -20.81 6.25
C LEU A 125 12.55 -19.42 5.78
N ASP A 126 13.12 -19.36 4.59
CA ASP A 126 13.60 -18.12 3.99
C ASP A 126 12.46 -17.11 3.75
N ILE A 127 11.34 -17.55 3.16
CA ILE A 127 10.17 -16.70 2.93
C ILE A 127 9.57 -16.23 4.25
N VAL A 128 9.42 -17.13 5.23
CA VAL A 128 8.91 -16.78 6.57
C VAL A 128 9.82 -15.74 7.23
N SER A 129 11.14 -15.95 7.19
CA SER A 129 12.12 -15.02 7.77
C SER A 129 12.00 -13.63 7.18
N GLU A 130 11.88 -13.51 5.84
CA GLU A 130 11.72 -12.21 5.18
C GLU A 130 10.41 -11.52 5.55
N LEU A 131 9.31 -12.27 5.70
CA LEU A 131 8.03 -11.72 6.16
C LEU A 131 8.10 -11.20 7.60
N LEU A 132 8.78 -11.92 8.49
CA LEU A 132 9.02 -11.45 9.86
C LEU A 132 9.89 -10.19 9.89
N LEU A 133 10.90 -10.08 9.01
CA LEU A 133 11.76 -8.89 8.86
C LEU A 133 11.01 -7.66 8.29
N LEU A 134 9.80 -7.85 7.77
CA LEU A 134 8.88 -6.75 7.42
C LEU A 134 8.01 -6.32 8.62
N GLY A 135 8.26 -6.87 9.81
CA GLY A 135 7.58 -6.54 11.05
C GLY A 135 6.26 -7.28 11.25
N LEU A 136 6.07 -8.41 10.56
CA LEU A 136 4.90 -9.26 10.76
C LEU A 136 5.15 -10.23 11.93
N ASN A 137 4.09 -10.52 12.67
CA ASN A 137 4.12 -11.55 13.69
C ASN A 137 3.88 -12.95 13.06
N PRO A 138 4.31 -14.04 13.72
CA PRO A 138 4.14 -15.41 13.22
C PRO A 138 2.70 -15.75 12.80
N GLU A 139 1.71 -15.36 13.60
CA GLU A 139 0.30 -15.65 13.34
C GLU A 139 -0.23 -15.00 12.03
N PRO A 140 -0.06 -13.69 11.78
CA PRO A 140 -0.31 -13.11 10.47
C PRO A 140 0.44 -13.76 9.30
N VAL A 141 1.71 -14.13 9.50
CA VAL A 141 2.51 -14.78 8.45
C VAL A 141 1.91 -16.14 8.09
N PHE A 142 1.58 -16.96 9.09
CA PHE A 142 0.91 -18.24 8.92
C PHE A 142 -0.38 -18.09 8.11
N ASN A 143 -1.26 -17.19 8.55
CA ASN A 143 -2.55 -16.95 7.90
C ASN A 143 -2.39 -16.44 6.47
N ALA A 144 -1.41 -15.58 6.20
CA ALA A 144 -1.11 -15.07 4.87
C ALA A 144 -0.62 -16.19 3.93
N LEU A 145 0.32 -17.03 4.38
CA LEU A 145 0.85 -18.14 3.58
C LEU A 145 -0.19 -19.24 3.34
N LYS A 146 -1.05 -19.52 4.33
CA LYS A 146 -2.16 -20.47 4.19
C LYS A 146 -3.18 -20.01 3.16
N LYS A 147 -3.51 -18.72 3.15
CA LYS A 147 -4.42 -18.14 2.13
C LYS A 147 -3.75 -18.02 0.77
N ASN A 148 -2.45 -17.75 0.74
CA ASN A 148 -1.69 -17.40 -0.46
C ASN A 148 -0.45 -18.29 -0.63
N PRO A 149 -0.62 -19.60 -0.88
CA PRO A 149 0.49 -20.55 -0.98
C PRO A 149 1.46 -20.21 -2.12
N GLN A 150 0.99 -19.48 -3.14
CA GLN A 150 1.79 -19.03 -4.28
C GLN A 150 3.03 -18.21 -3.86
N LEU A 151 3.00 -17.55 -2.69
CA LEU A 151 4.16 -16.83 -2.15
C LEU A 151 5.37 -17.75 -1.91
N LEU A 152 5.13 -19.02 -1.60
CA LEU A 152 6.18 -20.02 -1.40
C LEU A 152 6.89 -20.41 -2.69
N LYS A 153 6.35 -20.05 -3.86
CA LYS A 153 7.02 -20.27 -5.17
C LYS A 153 8.09 -19.23 -5.47
N LEU A 154 8.13 -18.12 -4.72
CA LEU A 154 9.13 -17.07 -4.90
C LEU A 154 10.50 -17.56 -4.43
N SER A 155 11.55 -17.22 -5.18
CA SER A 155 12.92 -17.42 -4.71
C SER A 155 13.25 -16.46 -3.57
N ASN A 156 14.17 -16.86 -2.69
CA ASN A 156 14.71 -16.02 -1.62
C ASN A 156 15.13 -14.62 -2.13
N MET A 157 15.80 -14.59 -3.29
CA MET A 157 16.26 -13.35 -3.90
C MET A 157 15.10 -12.45 -4.38
N GLN A 158 14.07 -13.01 -5.00
CA GLN A 158 12.88 -12.24 -5.39
C GLN A 158 12.18 -11.66 -4.17
N MET A 159 12.03 -12.47 -3.13
CA MET A 159 11.42 -12.06 -1.87
C MET A 159 12.18 -10.91 -1.21
N LYS A 160 13.50 -11.02 -1.08
CA LYS A 160 14.37 -9.96 -0.52
C LYS A 160 14.29 -8.66 -1.31
N ARG A 161 14.40 -8.74 -2.64
CA ARG A 161 14.32 -7.58 -3.54
C ARG A 161 12.98 -6.86 -3.36
N ARG A 162 11.89 -7.61 -3.36
CA ARG A 162 10.54 -7.07 -3.17
C ARG A 162 10.36 -6.49 -1.77
N SER A 163 10.81 -7.17 -0.72
CA SER A 163 10.76 -6.70 0.67
C SER A 163 11.50 -5.38 0.87
N SER A 164 12.69 -5.25 0.26
CA SER A 164 13.46 -3.99 0.24
C SER A 164 12.69 -2.87 -0.45
N TYR A 165 12.07 -3.15 -1.59
CA TYR A 165 11.25 -2.19 -2.31
C TYR A 165 10.02 -1.73 -1.50
N LEU A 166 9.29 -2.67 -0.87
CA LEU A 166 8.14 -2.34 -0.02
C LEU A 166 8.54 -1.51 1.20
N ARG A 167 9.72 -1.77 1.78
CA ARG A 167 10.28 -0.93 2.86
C ARG A 167 10.54 0.50 2.39
N LYS A 168 11.03 0.70 1.15
CA LYS A 168 11.21 2.03 0.56
C LYS A 168 9.88 2.78 0.34
N LEU A 169 8.79 2.04 0.12
CA LEU A 169 7.43 2.59 0.08
C LEU A 169 6.82 2.82 1.48
N GLY A 170 7.58 2.63 2.56
CA GLY A 170 7.10 2.81 3.93
C GLY A 170 6.26 1.65 4.47
N LEU A 171 6.16 0.53 3.75
CA LEU A 171 5.38 -0.66 4.13
C LEU A 171 6.16 -1.65 5.01
N GLY A 172 7.08 -1.15 5.84
CA GLY A 172 7.75 -1.93 6.88
C GLY A 172 7.00 -1.91 8.21
N GLU A 173 7.65 -2.42 9.26
CA GLU A 173 7.25 -2.23 10.67
C GLU A 173 5.80 -2.67 10.94
N GLY A 174 5.35 -3.75 10.32
CA GLY A 174 4.02 -4.34 10.55
C GLY A 174 2.87 -3.70 9.76
N LYS A 175 3.11 -2.63 8.99
CA LYS A 175 2.12 -2.04 8.07
C LYS A 175 1.76 -2.96 6.90
N LEU A 176 2.46 -4.09 6.76
CA LEU A 176 2.19 -5.03 5.68
C LEU A 176 1.08 -6.04 6.01
N ARG A 177 0.63 -6.13 7.26
CA ARG A 177 -0.36 -7.15 7.68
C ARG A 177 -1.64 -7.08 6.85
N ARG A 178 -2.20 -5.88 6.70
CA ARG A 178 -3.43 -5.67 5.92
C ARG A 178 -3.18 -5.90 4.44
N VAL A 179 -2.07 -5.38 3.92
CA VAL A 179 -1.65 -5.53 2.51
C VAL A 179 -1.60 -7.02 2.14
N LEU A 180 -0.93 -7.85 2.90
CA LEU A 180 -0.85 -9.29 2.65
C LEU A 180 -2.20 -10.02 2.71
N SER A 181 -3.11 -9.53 3.54
CA SER A 181 -4.44 -10.15 3.67
C SER A 181 -5.39 -9.80 2.52
N VAL A 182 -5.18 -8.66 1.86
CA VAL A 182 -6.09 -8.10 0.84
C VAL A 182 -5.49 -8.18 -0.56
N CYS A 183 -4.19 -7.91 -0.70
CA CYS A 183 -3.44 -7.85 -1.96
C CYS A 183 -2.08 -8.56 -1.79
N PRO A 184 -2.05 -9.89 -1.61
CA PRO A 184 -0.81 -10.67 -1.57
C PRO A 184 -0.01 -10.59 -2.88
N GLU A 185 -0.67 -10.27 -3.99
CA GLU A 185 -0.05 -10.03 -5.29
C GLU A 185 0.96 -8.90 -5.25
N VAL A 186 0.96 -8.06 -4.21
CA VAL A 186 2.01 -7.05 -3.98
C VAL A 186 3.41 -7.66 -4.01
N PHE A 187 3.56 -8.97 -3.79
CA PHE A 187 4.83 -9.67 -3.88
C PHE A 187 5.18 -10.19 -5.28
N THR A 188 4.19 -10.38 -6.16
CA THR A 188 4.33 -11.03 -7.47
C THR A 188 4.07 -10.09 -8.66
N MET A 189 3.28 -9.03 -8.47
CA MET A 189 2.96 -8.03 -9.50
C MET A 189 4.22 -7.32 -10.00
N HIS A 190 4.18 -6.76 -11.22
CA HIS A 190 5.37 -6.11 -11.76
C HIS A 190 5.62 -4.79 -11.04
N GLN A 191 6.89 -4.51 -10.73
CA GLN A 191 7.24 -3.30 -9.97
C GLN A 191 6.78 -2.02 -10.70
N ARG A 192 6.84 -2.02 -12.03
CA ARG A 192 6.38 -0.91 -12.87
C ARG A 192 4.91 -0.55 -12.64
N ASP A 193 4.06 -1.52 -12.32
CA ASP A 193 2.63 -1.30 -12.12
C ASP A 193 2.39 -0.61 -10.77
N ILE A 194 3.12 -1.03 -9.73
CA ILE A 194 3.15 -0.34 -8.43
C ILE A 194 3.69 1.09 -8.60
N ASP A 195 4.77 1.26 -9.36
CA ASP A 195 5.38 2.57 -9.61
C ASP A 195 4.41 3.51 -10.34
N ARG A 196 3.60 3.01 -11.28
CA ARG A 196 2.54 3.81 -11.96
C ARG A 196 1.49 4.31 -10.97
N VAL A 197 0.99 3.45 -10.10
CA VAL A 197 0.01 3.82 -9.05
C VAL A 197 0.62 4.86 -8.10
N VAL A 198 1.84 4.62 -7.62
CA VAL A 198 2.56 5.56 -6.72
C VAL A 198 2.80 6.90 -7.42
N LYS A 199 3.11 6.88 -8.72
CA LYS A 199 3.30 8.09 -9.54
C LYS A 199 2.01 8.90 -9.63
N VAL A 200 0.86 8.28 -9.92
CA VAL A 200 -0.44 8.96 -9.94
C VAL A 200 -0.75 9.57 -8.57
N LEU A 201 -0.62 8.80 -7.49
CA LEU A 201 -0.89 9.31 -6.14
C LEU A 201 0.01 10.51 -5.78
N ARG A 202 1.27 10.50 -6.22
CA ARG A 202 2.23 11.58 -5.93
C ARG A 202 2.03 12.80 -6.82
N GLU A 203 2.00 12.61 -8.13
CA GLU A 203 2.13 13.69 -9.10
C GLU A 203 0.76 14.26 -9.52
N LYS A 204 -0.25 13.40 -9.63
CA LYS A 204 -1.61 13.80 -10.02
C LYS A 204 -2.48 14.13 -8.83
N CYS A 205 -2.43 13.29 -7.79
CA CYS A 205 -3.22 13.48 -6.58
C CYS A 205 -2.52 14.34 -5.51
N LEU A 206 -1.24 14.68 -5.72
CA LEU A 206 -0.44 15.53 -4.83
C LEU A 206 -0.35 15.01 -3.37
N PHE A 207 -0.40 13.68 -3.18
CA PHE A 207 -0.20 13.09 -1.86
C PHE A 207 1.27 13.18 -1.43
N THR A 208 1.48 13.45 -0.12
CA THR A 208 2.81 13.35 0.50
C THR A 208 3.26 11.90 0.56
N ALA A 209 4.56 11.65 0.75
CA ALA A 209 5.09 10.29 0.91
C ALA A 209 4.41 9.52 2.07
N GLN A 210 4.08 10.23 3.15
CA GLN A 210 3.36 9.66 4.29
C GLN A 210 1.91 9.30 3.91
N HIS A 211 1.20 10.19 3.21
CA HIS A 211 -0.14 9.89 2.70
C HIS A 211 -0.13 8.67 1.78
N ILE A 212 0.84 8.56 0.87
CA ILE A 212 0.98 7.40 -0.03
C ILE A 212 1.18 6.12 0.78
N THR A 213 2.08 6.13 1.77
CA THR A 213 2.30 4.98 2.66
C THR A 213 1.00 4.55 3.35
N ASP A 214 0.23 5.52 3.87
CA ASP A 214 -1.01 5.26 4.56
C ASP A 214 -2.11 4.75 3.61
N VAL A 215 -2.19 5.26 2.39
CA VAL A 215 -3.09 4.76 1.34
C VAL A 215 -2.75 3.33 0.98
N LEU A 216 -1.49 3.01 0.69
CA LEU A 216 -1.08 1.65 0.33
C LEU A 216 -1.33 0.64 1.46
N HIS A 217 -1.15 1.07 2.72
CA HIS A 217 -1.42 0.24 3.89
C HIS A 217 -2.93 0.03 4.13
N ARG A 218 -3.73 1.09 4.05
CA ARG A 218 -5.16 1.07 4.42
C ARG A 218 -6.07 0.61 3.28
N CYS A 219 -5.70 0.94 2.05
CA CYS A 219 -6.43 0.64 0.83
C CYS A 219 -5.55 -0.15 -0.16
N PRO A 220 -5.10 -1.39 0.15
CA PRO A 220 -4.22 -2.14 -0.76
C PRO A 220 -4.82 -2.41 -2.15
N THR A 221 -6.14 -2.32 -2.29
CA THR A 221 -6.86 -2.51 -3.56
C THR A 221 -6.45 -1.50 -4.63
N VAL A 222 -5.96 -0.31 -4.25
CA VAL A 222 -5.50 0.71 -5.21
C VAL A 222 -4.34 0.22 -6.08
N LEU A 223 -3.59 -0.79 -5.64
CA LEU A 223 -2.52 -1.40 -6.43
C LEU A 223 -3.02 -2.24 -7.60
N GLN A 224 -4.30 -2.57 -7.61
CA GLN A 224 -4.97 -3.38 -8.64
C GLN A 224 -5.91 -2.54 -9.51
N GLU A 225 -6.09 -1.26 -9.19
CA GLU A 225 -6.94 -0.34 -9.94
C GLU A 225 -6.19 0.24 -11.15
N ASP A 226 -6.96 0.60 -12.18
CA ASP A 226 -6.42 1.36 -13.30
C ASP A 226 -5.95 2.75 -12.81
N PRO A 227 -4.76 3.23 -13.23
CA PRO A 227 -4.24 4.52 -12.78
C PRO A 227 -5.14 5.72 -13.13
N ASN A 228 -5.86 5.70 -14.25
CA ASN A 228 -6.76 6.78 -14.64
C ASN A 228 -8.03 6.75 -13.78
N GLU A 229 -8.58 5.56 -13.55
CA GLU A 229 -9.72 5.38 -12.62
C GLU A 229 -9.39 5.83 -11.19
N LEU A 230 -8.16 5.56 -10.73
CA LEU A 230 -7.69 6.01 -9.43
C LEU A 230 -7.57 7.54 -9.36
N GLU A 231 -7.06 8.18 -10.42
CA GLU A 231 -7.01 9.63 -10.53
C GLU A 231 -8.42 10.24 -10.51
N TYR A 232 -9.34 9.72 -11.32
CA TYR A 232 -10.73 10.17 -11.37
C TYR A 232 -11.42 10.02 -10.01
N LYS A 233 -11.22 8.89 -9.32
CA LYS A 233 -11.77 8.67 -7.97
C LYS A 233 -11.25 9.69 -6.96
N PHE A 234 -9.96 10.04 -7.01
CA PHE A 234 -9.41 11.11 -6.20
C PHE A 234 -10.01 12.48 -6.55
N GLN A 235 -10.11 12.81 -7.84
CA GLN A 235 -10.69 14.07 -8.31
C GLN A 235 -12.15 14.22 -7.88
N TYR A 236 -12.95 13.15 -7.96
CA TYR A 236 -14.32 13.13 -7.46
C TYR A 236 -14.36 13.44 -5.95
N ALA A 237 -13.49 12.80 -5.17
CA ALA A 237 -13.39 13.08 -3.73
C ALA A 237 -13.02 14.55 -3.45
N TYR A 238 -12.01 15.05 -4.15
CA TYR A 238 -11.42 16.36 -3.87
C TYR A 238 -12.28 17.52 -4.40
N PHE A 239 -12.67 17.46 -5.68
CA PHE A 239 -13.40 18.54 -6.34
C PHE A 239 -14.92 18.42 -6.19
N ARG A 240 -15.48 17.21 -6.34
CA ARG A 240 -16.94 17.04 -6.35
C ARG A 240 -17.53 16.93 -4.93
N MET A 241 -16.85 16.18 -4.05
CA MET A 241 -17.27 16.03 -2.65
C MET A 241 -16.66 17.08 -1.72
N GLY A 242 -15.61 17.80 -2.15
CA GLY A 242 -14.91 18.81 -1.36
C GLY A 242 -14.10 18.27 -0.19
N LEU A 243 -13.53 17.06 -0.33
CA LEU A 243 -12.74 16.40 0.71
C LEU A 243 -11.28 16.83 0.65
N THR A 244 -10.63 16.96 1.81
CA THR A 244 -9.18 17.19 1.86
C THR A 244 -8.40 15.89 1.66
N HIS A 245 -7.11 15.97 1.31
CA HIS A 245 -6.22 14.80 1.28
C HIS A 245 -6.27 13.99 2.58
N LEU A 246 -6.35 14.69 3.72
CA LEU A 246 -6.36 14.05 5.02
C LEU A 246 -7.67 13.27 5.27
N ASP A 247 -8.80 13.80 4.82
CA ASP A 247 -10.09 13.11 4.91
C ASP A 247 -10.08 11.83 4.07
N ILE A 248 -9.56 11.91 2.83
CA ILE A 248 -9.44 10.77 1.91
C ILE A 248 -8.59 9.66 2.54
N VAL A 249 -7.44 10.00 3.14
CA VAL A 249 -6.50 9.03 3.74
C VAL A 249 -7.03 8.46 5.08
N ARG A 250 -7.67 9.27 5.93
CA ARG A 250 -8.13 8.84 7.27
C ARG A 250 -9.41 8.02 7.25
N THR A 251 -10.16 8.09 6.16
CA THR A 251 -11.45 7.39 6.02
C THR A 251 -11.38 6.18 5.11
N ASP A 252 -10.17 5.82 4.68
CA ASP A 252 -9.90 4.72 3.75
C ASP A 252 -10.70 4.88 2.44
N PHE A 253 -10.92 6.12 1.99
CA PHE A 253 -11.89 6.45 0.93
C PHE A 253 -11.61 5.71 -0.38
N LEU A 254 -10.33 5.61 -0.76
CA LEU A 254 -9.91 5.01 -2.03
C LEU A 254 -10.16 3.49 -2.10
N GLN A 255 -10.51 2.81 -1.00
CA GLN A 255 -10.82 1.38 -1.03
C GLN A 255 -12.20 1.06 -1.65
N TYR A 256 -13.06 2.06 -1.82
CA TYR A 256 -14.40 1.87 -2.36
C TYR A 256 -14.41 2.08 -3.88
N SER A 257 -15.26 1.32 -4.58
CA SER A 257 -15.53 1.53 -6.02
C SER A 257 -16.13 2.92 -6.25
N ILE A 258 -15.83 3.52 -7.40
CA ILE A 258 -16.39 4.81 -7.80
C ILE A 258 -17.93 4.76 -7.88
N THR A 259 -18.52 3.68 -8.40
CA THR A 259 -19.98 3.46 -8.45
C THR A 259 -20.63 3.60 -7.06
N LYS A 260 -20.13 2.87 -6.06
CA LYS A 260 -20.62 2.99 -4.67
C LYS A 260 -20.49 4.41 -4.11
N ILE A 261 -19.37 5.09 -4.40
CA ILE A 261 -19.14 6.47 -3.96
C ILE A 261 -20.21 7.38 -4.56
N LYS A 262 -20.37 7.36 -5.89
CA LYS A 262 -21.34 8.18 -6.61
C LYS A 262 -22.78 7.90 -6.15
N GLN A 263 -23.19 6.63 -6.13
CA GLN A 263 -24.52 6.22 -5.70
C GLN A 263 -24.87 6.76 -4.30
N ARG A 264 -23.97 6.66 -3.32
CA ARG A 264 -24.27 7.14 -1.97
C ARG A 264 -24.14 8.65 -1.82
N HIS A 265 -23.14 9.27 -2.45
CA HIS A 265 -22.93 10.71 -2.38
C HIS A 265 -24.05 11.49 -3.09
N ILE A 266 -24.33 11.17 -4.35
CA ILE A 266 -25.33 11.87 -5.17
C ILE A 266 -26.72 11.69 -4.56
N TYR A 267 -27.02 10.50 -4.02
CA TYR A 267 -28.29 10.27 -3.33
C TYR A 267 -28.46 11.19 -2.12
N LEU A 268 -27.44 11.30 -1.25
CA LEU A 268 -27.51 12.21 -0.11
C LEU A 268 -27.59 13.68 -0.53
N GLU A 269 -26.90 14.06 -1.61
CA GLU A 269 -26.98 15.41 -2.14
C GLU A 269 -28.39 15.75 -2.65
N ARG A 270 -29.02 14.85 -3.42
CA ARG A 270 -30.41 15.03 -3.89
C ARG A 270 -31.43 15.05 -2.76
N LEU A 271 -31.15 14.36 -1.65
CA LEU A 271 -31.93 14.42 -0.41
C LEU A 271 -31.65 15.68 0.43
N GLY A 272 -30.70 16.54 0.04
CA GLY A 272 -30.27 17.70 0.82
C GLY A 272 -29.52 17.34 2.11
N ARG A 273 -29.02 16.10 2.22
CA ARG A 273 -28.30 15.56 3.38
C ARG A 273 -26.77 15.58 3.22
N TYR A 274 -26.29 15.92 2.03
CA TYR A 274 -24.89 16.22 1.79
C TYR A 274 -24.80 17.54 1.03
N GLN A 275 -23.93 18.42 1.49
CA GLN A 275 -23.62 19.68 0.83
C GLN A 275 -22.11 19.71 0.54
N THR A 276 -21.72 19.93 -0.72
CA THR A 276 -20.31 20.16 -1.03
C THR A 276 -19.80 21.38 -0.24
N PRO A 277 -18.72 21.23 0.56
CA PRO A 277 -18.17 22.32 1.34
C PRO A 277 -17.80 23.53 0.47
N ASP A 278 -17.96 24.74 1.03
CA ASP A 278 -17.56 25.97 0.36
C ASP A 278 -16.03 26.13 0.30
N LYS A 279 -15.54 27.26 -0.23
CA LYS A 279 -14.09 27.56 -0.33
C LYS A 279 -13.36 27.57 1.02
N LYS A 280 -14.09 27.68 2.13
CA LYS A 280 -13.55 27.64 3.50
C LYS A 280 -13.72 26.26 4.15
N GLY A 281 -14.22 25.27 3.41
CA GLY A 281 -14.53 23.94 3.93
C GLY A 281 -15.77 23.90 4.81
N GLN A 282 -16.66 24.90 4.71
CA GLN A 282 -17.85 25.01 5.56
C GLN A 282 -19.11 24.55 4.83
N THR A 283 -20.05 24.01 5.60
CA THR A 283 -21.39 23.61 5.15
C THR A 283 -22.43 24.28 6.06
N GLN A 284 -23.64 24.51 5.55
CA GLN A 284 -24.72 25.09 6.36
C GLN A 284 -25.19 24.09 7.42
N ILE A 285 -25.25 22.82 7.03
CA ILE A 285 -25.56 21.69 7.90
C ILE A 285 -24.37 20.73 7.82
N PRO A 286 -23.82 20.27 8.96
CA PRO A 286 -22.70 19.33 8.95
C PRO A 286 -23.03 18.06 8.17
N ASN A 287 -22.18 17.73 7.19
CA ASN A 287 -22.31 16.48 6.44
C ASN A 287 -22.14 15.25 7.35
N PRO A 288 -22.80 14.13 7.02
CA PRO A 288 -22.53 12.85 7.66
C PRO A 288 -21.07 12.44 7.48
N SER A 289 -20.51 11.74 8.48
CA SER A 289 -19.14 11.24 8.38
C SER A 289 -18.98 10.25 7.22
N LEU A 290 -17.84 10.27 6.52
CA LEU A 290 -17.55 9.34 5.41
C LEU A 290 -17.63 7.86 5.82
N LYS A 291 -17.41 7.54 7.10
CA LYS A 291 -17.60 6.18 7.63
C LYS A 291 -19.07 5.77 7.58
N ASN A 292 -19.98 6.67 7.96
CA ASN A 292 -21.44 6.43 7.90
C ASN A 292 -21.97 6.45 6.46
N ILE A 293 -21.26 7.13 5.54
CA ILE A 293 -21.61 7.12 4.12
C ILE A 293 -21.11 5.83 3.47
N LEU A 294 -19.83 5.47 3.58
CA LEU A 294 -19.21 4.45 2.72
C LEU A 294 -18.88 3.13 3.43
N ARG A 295 -18.51 3.15 4.71
CA ARG A 295 -18.02 1.95 5.42
C ARG A 295 -19.16 1.02 5.84
N VAL A 296 -20.29 1.58 6.24
CA VAL A 296 -21.46 0.83 6.71
C VAL A 296 -22.15 0.04 5.59
N SER A 297 -22.95 -0.95 5.98
CA SER A 297 -23.80 -1.71 5.05
C SER A 297 -24.81 -0.79 4.35
N GLU A 298 -25.39 -1.24 3.22
CA GLU A 298 -26.44 -0.46 2.53
C GLU A 298 -27.67 -0.25 3.42
N ALA A 299 -28.10 -1.28 4.15
CA ALA A 299 -29.22 -1.17 5.09
C ALA A 299 -28.96 -0.13 6.19
N GLU A 300 -27.76 -0.11 6.78
CA GLU A 300 -27.41 0.87 7.80
C GLU A 300 -27.27 2.29 7.24
N PHE A 301 -26.69 2.43 6.04
CA PHE A 301 -26.62 3.70 5.32
C PHE A 301 -28.02 4.29 5.12
N LEU A 302 -28.96 3.48 4.64
CA LEU A 302 -30.33 3.92 4.38
C LEU A 302 -31.10 4.24 5.65
N ALA A 303 -30.99 3.39 6.68
CA ALA A 303 -31.72 3.59 7.93
C ALA A 303 -31.21 4.79 8.76
N ARG A 304 -29.89 5.05 8.76
CA ARG A 304 -29.27 6.00 9.69
C ARG A 304 -28.71 7.26 9.05
N THR A 305 -28.42 7.23 7.76
CA THR A 305 -27.76 8.34 7.05
C THR A 305 -28.67 8.97 6.01
N ALA A 306 -29.21 8.17 5.09
CA ALA A 306 -30.14 8.67 4.07
C ALA A 306 -31.57 8.88 4.61
N CYS A 307 -31.95 8.08 5.61
CA CYS A 307 -33.30 8.01 6.17
C CYS A 307 -34.35 7.79 5.06
N SER A 308 -34.10 6.80 4.21
CA SER A 308 -34.94 6.44 3.05
C SER A 308 -35.15 4.93 2.96
N SER A 309 -36.13 4.50 2.19
CA SER A 309 -36.44 3.09 1.96
C SER A 309 -35.41 2.42 1.03
N VAL A 310 -35.38 1.08 1.06
CA VAL A 310 -34.51 0.29 0.18
C VAL A 310 -34.97 0.41 -1.27
N GLU A 311 -36.28 0.43 -1.48
CA GLU A 311 -36.93 0.51 -2.78
C GLU A 311 -36.58 1.82 -3.50
N GLU A 312 -36.69 2.96 -2.80
CA GLU A 312 -36.29 4.27 -3.34
C GLU A 312 -34.83 4.29 -3.78
N PHE A 313 -33.94 3.69 -2.99
CA PHE A 313 -32.52 3.65 -3.33
C PHE A 313 -32.22 2.70 -4.50
N GLN A 314 -32.92 1.58 -4.64
CA GLN A 314 -32.76 0.73 -5.83
C GLN A 314 -33.23 1.42 -7.10
N VAL A 315 -34.37 2.13 -7.05
CA VAL A 315 -34.86 2.91 -8.19
C VAL A 315 -33.86 4.01 -8.52
N PHE A 316 -33.36 4.72 -7.51
CA PHE A 316 -32.35 5.75 -7.70
C PHE A 316 -31.07 5.22 -8.37
N LYS A 317 -30.57 4.03 -7.96
CA LYS A 317 -29.38 3.43 -8.60
C LYS A 317 -29.60 3.23 -10.11
N LYS A 318 -30.75 2.69 -10.51
CA LYS A 318 -31.08 2.50 -11.93
C LYS A 318 -31.17 3.80 -12.71
N LEU A 319 -31.78 4.83 -12.11
CA LEU A 319 -31.88 6.15 -12.74
C LEU A 319 -30.50 6.79 -12.88
N LEU A 320 -29.65 6.67 -11.86
CA LEU A 320 -28.29 7.20 -11.91
C LEU A 320 -27.45 6.48 -12.97
N ASP A 321 -27.55 5.15 -13.08
CA ASP A 321 -26.82 4.39 -14.08
C ASP A 321 -27.23 4.83 -15.51
N GLN A 322 -28.53 5.07 -15.75
CA GLN A 322 -29.04 5.62 -17.02
C GLN A 322 -28.53 7.04 -17.31
N GLU A 323 -28.53 7.93 -16.31
CA GLU A 323 -28.03 9.30 -16.47
C GLU A 323 -26.52 9.32 -16.82
N GLU A 324 -25.74 8.37 -16.31
CA GLU A 324 -24.32 8.25 -16.64
C GLU A 324 -24.10 7.74 -18.07
N GLU A 325 -24.87 6.74 -18.50
CA GLU A 325 -24.84 6.22 -19.88
C GLU A 325 -25.18 7.32 -20.91
N GLU A 326 -26.24 8.11 -20.67
CA GLU A 326 -26.64 9.22 -21.54
C GLU A 326 -25.60 10.35 -21.57
N SER A 327 -24.94 10.61 -20.44
CA SER A 327 -23.91 11.65 -20.37
C SER A 327 -22.63 11.23 -21.11
N GLU A 328 -22.26 9.95 -21.05
CA GLU A 328 -21.09 9.41 -21.73
C GLU A 328 -21.30 9.37 -23.25
N SER A 329 -22.50 9.01 -23.73
CA SER A 329 -22.80 9.03 -25.17
C SER A 329 -22.73 10.43 -25.78
N HIS A 330 -23.28 11.43 -25.08
CA HIS A 330 -23.23 12.81 -25.56
C HIS A 330 -21.81 13.38 -25.59
N ALA A 331 -20.96 13.02 -24.61
CA ALA A 331 -19.56 13.45 -24.63
C ALA A 331 -18.79 12.86 -25.82
N SER A 332 -19.03 11.59 -26.19
CA SER A 332 -18.40 10.99 -27.37
C SER A 332 -18.88 11.60 -28.68
N GLU A 333 -20.16 11.95 -28.79
CA GLU A 333 -20.70 12.62 -29.99
C GLU A 333 -20.07 14.00 -30.19
N GLU A 334 -19.92 14.79 -29.12
CA GLU A 334 -19.28 16.11 -29.17
C GLU A 334 -17.79 16.03 -29.54
N GLU A 335 -17.06 15.02 -29.05
CA GLU A 335 -15.64 14.83 -29.41
C GLU A 335 -15.46 14.43 -30.89
N GLU A 336 -16.34 13.59 -31.45
CA GLU A 336 -16.31 13.22 -32.87
C GLU A 336 -16.62 14.42 -33.78
N GLU A 337 -17.59 15.27 -33.39
CA GLU A 337 -17.91 16.50 -34.13
C GLU A 337 -16.75 17.51 -34.12
N GLU A 338 -16.07 17.69 -32.98
CA GLU A 338 -14.89 18.58 -32.89
C GLU A 338 -13.71 18.09 -33.75
N GLU A 339 -13.47 16.77 -33.82
CA GLU A 339 -12.41 16.19 -34.66
C GLU A 339 -12.72 16.33 -36.17
N GLU A 340 -13.99 16.20 -36.57
CA GLU A 340 -14.40 16.43 -37.97
C GLU A 340 -14.27 17.91 -38.38
N GLU A 341 -14.56 18.86 -37.48
CA GLU A 341 -14.38 20.29 -37.74
C GLU A 341 -12.91 20.73 -37.81
N GLU A 342 -11.99 20.09 -37.07
CA GLU A 342 -10.54 20.37 -37.15
C GLU A 342 -9.86 19.81 -38.41
N LEU A 343 -10.52 18.90 -39.13
CA LEU A 343 -10.01 18.27 -40.37
C LEU A 343 -10.48 18.96 -41.67
N LEU A 344 -11.32 20.00 -41.56
CA LEU A 344 -11.81 20.85 -42.64
C LEU A 344 -11.09 22.21 -42.68
#